data_AF-W1F8A0-F1
#
_entry.id   AF-W1F8A0-F1
#
_cell.length_a   1.000
_cell.length_b   1.000
_cell.length_c   1.000
_cell.angle_alpha   90.00
_cell.angle_beta   90.00
_cell.angle_gamma   90.00
#
_symmetry.space_group_name_H-M   'P 1'
#
loop_
_entity.id
_entity.type
_entity.pdbx_description
1 polymer ?
#
loop_
_entity_poly.entity_id
_entity_poly.type
_entity_poly.pdbx_seq_one_letter_code
_entity_poly.pdbx_strand_id
1 'polypeptide(L)'
;MEVFGTNRLGQFEIKNGIANNMLLENGGSLRVEENDFAYNTTVDSGGLLEVMDGGTATGVDKKAGGKLIVSTNALEVSGTNSKGQFSIKDGVSKNYELDDGSGLIVMEDTQAIDTILDEHATMQSLGKDTGTKVQANAVYDLGRSDQNGSITYSSKAISENMVINNGRANVWAGTMVNVSVRGNDGILEVMKPQINYAPAMLVGKVVVSEGASFRTHGAVDTGKADVSLENSVWTIIADITTTNQNTLLNLANLAMSDANVIMMDEPVTRSSVTASAENFITLTTNTLSGNGNFLYAYRYG
;
A
#
# COMPACT_ATOMS: atom_id res chain seq x y z
N MET A 1 -35.91 -7.48 9.63
CA MET A 1 -36.57 -7.58 8.31
C MET A 1 -36.24 -8.96 7.78
N GLU A 2 -37.21 -9.67 7.20
CA GLU A 2 -36.93 -10.93 6.49
C GLU A 2 -37.15 -10.69 5.00
N VAL A 3 -36.19 -11.10 4.17
CA VAL A 3 -36.25 -11.01 2.71
C VAL A 3 -36.12 -12.41 2.16
N PHE A 4 -36.99 -12.79 1.23
CA PHE A 4 -36.92 -14.07 0.53
C PHE A 4 -37.15 -13.83 -0.94
N GLY A 5 -36.51 -14.63 -1.79
CA GLY A 5 -36.74 -14.55 -3.22
C GLY A 5 -36.01 -15.64 -3.98
N THR A 6 -35.92 -15.45 -5.29
CA THR A 6 -35.18 -16.33 -6.19
C THR A 6 -34.34 -15.47 -7.11
N ASN A 7 -33.06 -15.82 -7.22
CA ASN A 7 -32.15 -15.30 -8.23
C ASN A 7 -31.77 -16.44 -9.20
N ARG A 8 -30.89 -16.18 -10.16
CA ARG A 8 -30.47 -17.21 -11.14
C ARG A 8 -29.67 -18.38 -10.52
N LEU A 9 -29.22 -18.26 -9.27
CA LEU A 9 -28.54 -19.30 -8.49
C LEU A 9 -29.51 -20.09 -7.59
N GLY A 10 -30.81 -19.75 -7.61
CA GLY A 10 -31.84 -20.40 -6.82
C GLY A 10 -32.46 -19.50 -5.75
N GLN A 11 -33.04 -20.11 -4.72
CA GLN A 11 -33.67 -19.37 -3.63
C GLN A 11 -32.61 -18.65 -2.79
N PHE A 12 -32.87 -17.39 -2.42
CA PHE A 12 -32.05 -16.62 -1.48
C PHE A 12 -32.91 -16.14 -0.31
N GLU A 13 -32.26 -15.86 0.81
CA GLU A 13 -32.92 -15.31 1.99
C GLU A 13 -32.01 -14.41 2.81
N ILE A 14 -32.63 -13.46 3.52
CA ILE A 14 -32.01 -12.69 4.59
C ILE A 14 -32.95 -12.79 5.79
N LYS A 15 -32.50 -13.44 6.86
CA LYS A 15 -33.30 -13.68 8.07
C LYS A 15 -32.40 -13.79 9.30
N ASN A 16 -32.80 -13.13 10.39
CA ASN A 16 -32.14 -13.24 11.69
C ASN A 16 -30.61 -12.98 11.63
N GLY A 17 -30.18 -11.95 10.91
CA GLY A 17 -28.76 -11.61 10.76
C GLY A 17 -27.99 -12.54 9.80
N ILE A 18 -28.68 -13.42 9.07
CA ILE A 18 -28.07 -14.36 8.14
C ILE A 18 -28.56 -14.08 6.72
N ALA A 19 -27.64 -13.81 5.80
CA ALA A 19 -27.88 -13.74 4.37
C ALA A 19 -27.36 -15.01 3.67
N ASN A 20 -28.21 -15.72 2.93
CA ASN A 20 -27.87 -16.97 2.26
C ASN A 20 -28.10 -16.89 0.75
N ASN A 21 -27.14 -17.41 -0.03
CA ASN A 21 -27.22 -17.54 -1.49
C ASN A 21 -27.47 -16.21 -2.22
N MET A 22 -26.82 -15.16 -1.73
CA MET A 22 -26.94 -13.82 -2.29
C MET A 22 -26.19 -13.74 -3.63
N LEU A 23 -26.81 -13.08 -4.61
CA LEU A 23 -26.17 -12.73 -5.88
C LEU A 23 -26.07 -11.19 -5.96
N LEU A 24 -24.85 -10.68 -5.95
CA LEU A 24 -24.56 -9.25 -6.02
C LEU A 24 -24.01 -8.97 -7.41
N GLU A 25 -24.76 -8.23 -8.22
CA GLU A 25 -24.38 -7.87 -9.60
C GLU A 25 -25.05 -6.54 -9.97
N ASN A 26 -24.50 -5.82 -10.96
CA ASN A 26 -25.11 -4.61 -11.52
C ASN A 26 -25.51 -3.54 -10.48
N GLY A 27 -24.67 -3.30 -9.47
CA GLY A 27 -24.91 -2.34 -8.39
C GLY A 27 -25.56 -2.93 -7.14
N GLY A 28 -25.88 -4.22 -7.12
CA GLY A 28 -26.31 -4.92 -5.91
C GLY A 28 -25.22 -4.90 -4.84
N SER A 29 -25.58 -4.55 -3.60
CA SER A 29 -24.64 -4.52 -2.48
C SER A 29 -25.18 -5.29 -1.27
N LEU A 30 -24.26 -5.89 -0.53
CA LEU A 30 -24.51 -6.49 0.78
C LEU A 30 -23.44 -6.00 1.75
N ARG A 31 -23.88 -5.51 2.89
CA ARG A 31 -23.02 -5.16 4.01
C ARG A 31 -23.30 -6.13 5.16
N VAL A 32 -22.26 -6.82 5.62
CA VAL A 32 -22.30 -7.77 6.72
C VAL A 32 -21.74 -7.07 7.95
N GLU A 33 -22.62 -6.73 8.88
CA GLU A 33 -22.27 -6.03 10.11
C GLU A 33 -21.68 -6.97 11.17
N GLU A 34 -21.21 -6.40 12.27
CA GLU A 34 -20.74 -7.15 13.43
C GLU A 34 -21.80 -8.15 13.92
N ASN A 35 -21.40 -9.41 14.13
CA ASN A 35 -22.28 -10.52 14.54
C ASN A 35 -23.34 -10.96 13.50
N ASP A 36 -23.30 -10.43 12.27
CA ASP A 36 -24.09 -10.92 11.14
C ASP A 36 -23.26 -11.87 10.25
N PHE A 37 -23.97 -12.65 9.44
CA PHE A 37 -23.41 -13.73 8.63
C PHE A 37 -23.90 -13.66 7.18
N ALA A 38 -22.99 -13.88 6.23
CA ALA A 38 -23.31 -14.14 4.84
C ALA A 38 -22.74 -15.50 4.41
N TYR A 39 -23.55 -16.32 3.77
CA TYR A 39 -23.14 -17.64 3.27
C TYR A 39 -23.45 -17.77 1.79
N ASN A 40 -22.51 -18.37 1.04
CA ASN A 40 -22.67 -18.68 -0.39
C ASN A 40 -23.00 -17.43 -1.22
N THR A 41 -22.34 -16.31 -0.91
CA THR A 41 -22.55 -15.06 -1.65
C THR A 41 -21.71 -15.06 -2.92
N THR A 42 -22.35 -14.91 -4.07
CA THR A 42 -21.67 -14.63 -5.34
C THR A 42 -21.57 -13.14 -5.55
N VAL A 43 -20.34 -12.63 -5.72
CA VAL A 43 -20.06 -11.24 -6.02
C VAL A 43 -19.62 -11.15 -7.48
N ASP A 44 -20.54 -10.78 -8.36
CA ASP A 44 -20.34 -10.66 -9.80
C ASP A 44 -20.10 -9.21 -10.21
N SER A 45 -19.87 -8.98 -11.50
CA SER A 45 -19.55 -7.68 -12.09
C SER A 45 -20.48 -6.56 -11.58
N GLY A 46 -19.88 -5.53 -10.97
CA GLY A 46 -20.58 -4.37 -10.41
C GLY A 46 -21.29 -4.64 -9.07
N GLY A 47 -21.19 -5.85 -8.52
CA GLY A 47 -21.64 -6.18 -7.17
C GLY A 47 -20.62 -5.78 -6.10
N LEU A 48 -21.10 -5.50 -4.89
CA LEU A 48 -20.27 -5.10 -3.75
C LEU A 48 -20.63 -5.90 -2.49
N LEU A 49 -19.66 -6.64 -1.95
CA LEU A 49 -19.72 -7.21 -0.61
C LEU A 49 -18.82 -6.40 0.33
N GLU A 50 -19.40 -5.78 1.34
CA GLU A 50 -18.68 -5.15 2.45
C GLU A 50 -18.81 -6.05 3.68
N VAL A 51 -17.68 -6.48 4.25
CA VAL A 51 -17.66 -7.22 5.52
C VAL A 51 -17.00 -6.36 6.57
N MET A 52 -17.77 -5.99 7.57
CA MET A 52 -17.33 -5.13 8.67
C MET A 52 -16.57 -5.92 9.74
N ASP A 53 -15.88 -5.20 10.60
CA ASP A 53 -15.25 -5.76 11.80
C ASP A 53 -16.26 -6.63 12.57
N GLY A 54 -15.84 -7.86 12.93
CA GLY A 54 -16.70 -8.86 13.59
C GLY A 54 -17.78 -9.52 12.71
N GLY A 55 -17.94 -9.13 11.45
CA GLY A 55 -18.83 -9.80 10.49
C GLY A 55 -18.24 -11.10 9.94
N THR A 56 -19.10 -12.00 9.44
CA THR A 56 -18.68 -13.30 8.84
C THR A 56 -19.23 -13.47 7.44
N ALA A 57 -18.39 -13.80 6.46
CA ALA A 57 -18.82 -14.14 5.10
C ALA A 57 -18.08 -15.37 4.55
N THR A 58 -18.72 -16.53 4.48
CA THR A 58 -18.06 -17.77 4.02
C THR A 58 -18.72 -18.36 2.78
N GLY A 59 -17.92 -19.09 1.98
CA GLY A 59 -18.35 -19.56 0.67
C GLY A 59 -18.54 -18.41 -0.33
N VAL A 60 -17.75 -17.34 -0.21
CA VAL A 60 -17.80 -16.22 -1.15
C VAL A 60 -17.26 -16.67 -2.51
N ASP A 61 -18.03 -16.48 -3.57
CA ASP A 61 -17.59 -16.70 -4.94
C ASP A 61 -17.38 -15.33 -5.61
N LYS A 62 -16.16 -14.81 -5.51
CA LYS A 62 -15.79 -13.50 -6.04
C LYS A 62 -15.40 -13.65 -7.51
N LYS A 63 -16.22 -13.12 -8.41
CA LYS A 63 -15.95 -13.08 -9.85
C LYS A 63 -15.20 -11.80 -10.25
N ALA A 64 -14.72 -11.78 -11.48
CA ALA A 64 -14.11 -10.60 -12.08
C ALA A 64 -15.11 -9.43 -12.09
N GLY A 65 -14.65 -8.25 -11.66
CA GLY A 65 -15.49 -7.04 -11.53
C GLY A 65 -16.41 -7.02 -10.30
N GLY A 66 -16.41 -8.08 -9.50
CA GLY A 66 -17.08 -8.12 -8.20
C GLY A 66 -16.17 -7.57 -7.11
N LYS A 67 -16.69 -6.68 -6.27
CA LYS A 67 -15.90 -5.94 -5.27
C LYS A 67 -16.08 -6.54 -3.88
N LEU A 68 -14.97 -6.77 -3.19
CA LEU A 68 -14.98 -7.14 -1.77
C LEU A 68 -14.15 -6.11 -0.99
N ILE A 69 -14.76 -5.53 0.04
CA ILE A 69 -14.11 -4.60 0.96
C ILE A 69 -14.18 -5.20 2.36
N VAL A 70 -13.02 -5.37 2.98
CA VAL A 70 -12.90 -6.10 4.25
C VAL A 70 -11.66 -5.64 5.02
N SER A 71 -11.70 -5.77 6.34
CA SER A 71 -10.54 -5.62 7.21
C SER A 71 -10.14 -6.98 7.81
N THR A 72 -8.91 -7.10 8.29
CA THR A 72 -8.47 -8.28 9.05
C THR A 72 -9.14 -8.43 10.43
N ASN A 73 -9.98 -7.48 10.85
CA ASN A 73 -10.83 -7.58 12.04
C ASN A 73 -12.19 -8.26 11.76
N ALA A 74 -12.51 -8.60 10.51
CA ALA A 74 -13.63 -9.49 10.23
C ALA A 74 -13.43 -10.83 10.96
N LEU A 75 -14.51 -11.43 11.44
CA LEU A 75 -14.41 -12.67 12.20
C LEU A 75 -13.92 -13.82 11.31
N GLU A 76 -14.54 -13.97 10.14
CA GLU A 76 -14.10 -14.90 9.11
C GLU A 76 -14.63 -14.47 7.73
N VAL A 77 -13.75 -14.39 6.73
CA VAL A 77 -14.14 -14.27 5.32
C VAL A 77 -13.41 -15.33 4.51
N SER A 78 -14.12 -16.17 3.76
CA SER A 78 -13.48 -17.23 2.98
C SER A 78 -14.26 -17.56 1.71
N GLY A 79 -13.52 -17.99 0.69
CA GLY A 79 -14.11 -18.22 -0.61
C GLY A 79 -13.09 -18.45 -1.73
N THR A 80 -13.56 -18.29 -2.96
CA THR A 80 -12.74 -18.36 -4.18
C THR A 80 -12.68 -17.03 -4.90
N ASN A 81 -11.52 -16.73 -5.48
CA ASN A 81 -11.29 -15.67 -6.45
C ASN A 81 -10.59 -16.26 -7.70
N SER A 82 -10.10 -15.41 -8.61
CA SER A 82 -9.46 -15.89 -9.84
C SER A 82 -8.11 -16.58 -9.60
N LYS A 83 -7.50 -16.34 -8.43
CA LYS A 83 -6.23 -16.92 -7.97
C LYS A 83 -6.42 -18.13 -7.05
N GLY A 84 -7.65 -18.58 -6.82
CA GLY A 84 -7.97 -19.78 -6.05
C GLY A 84 -8.67 -19.47 -4.72
N GLN A 85 -8.42 -20.30 -3.71
CA GLN A 85 -9.00 -20.12 -2.38
C GLN A 85 -8.35 -18.95 -1.65
N PHE A 86 -9.15 -18.11 -0.99
CA PHE A 86 -8.68 -17.05 -0.11
C PHE A 86 -9.35 -17.14 1.27
N SER A 87 -8.71 -16.58 2.27
CA SER A 87 -9.24 -16.56 3.64
C SER A 87 -8.77 -15.34 4.42
N ILE A 88 -9.63 -14.80 5.27
CA ILE A 88 -9.34 -13.89 6.36
C ILE A 88 -9.92 -14.53 7.61
N LYS A 89 -9.06 -14.94 8.54
CA LYS A 89 -9.49 -15.62 9.76
C LYS A 89 -8.43 -15.43 10.84
N ASP A 90 -8.86 -15.24 12.08
CA ASP A 90 -7.98 -15.06 13.23
C ASP A 90 -6.94 -13.94 13.01
N GLY A 91 -7.35 -12.84 12.37
CA GLY A 91 -6.46 -11.73 12.04
C GLY A 91 -5.45 -12.02 10.93
N VAL A 92 -5.64 -13.06 10.11
CA VAL A 92 -4.71 -13.40 9.02
C VAL A 92 -5.44 -13.47 7.69
N SER A 93 -5.09 -12.57 6.76
CA SER A 93 -5.48 -12.63 5.35
C SER A 93 -4.48 -13.48 4.55
N LYS A 94 -4.97 -14.35 3.68
CA LYS A 94 -4.15 -15.21 2.79
C LYS A 94 -4.74 -15.25 1.39
N ASN A 95 -3.87 -15.06 0.39
CA ASN A 95 -4.19 -15.16 -1.04
C ASN A 95 -5.39 -14.27 -1.45
N TYR A 96 -5.53 -13.12 -0.81
CA TYR A 96 -6.60 -12.20 -1.15
C TYR A 96 -6.21 -11.40 -2.39
N GLU A 97 -6.99 -11.58 -3.46
CA GLU A 97 -6.90 -10.83 -4.70
C GLU A 97 -7.85 -9.63 -4.63
N LEU A 98 -7.26 -8.44 -4.74
CA LEU A 98 -7.98 -7.20 -4.86
C LEU A 98 -7.92 -6.75 -6.32
N ASP A 99 -9.07 -6.48 -6.91
CA ASP A 99 -9.24 -5.91 -8.25
C ASP A 99 -10.46 -4.97 -8.27
N ASP A 100 -10.56 -4.14 -9.31
CA ASP A 100 -11.75 -3.33 -9.63
C ASP A 100 -12.34 -2.54 -8.43
N GLY A 101 -11.49 -1.93 -7.61
CA GLY A 101 -11.92 -1.16 -6.43
C GLY A 101 -12.22 -2.00 -5.18
N SER A 102 -11.85 -3.28 -5.17
CA SER A 102 -11.77 -4.08 -3.94
C SER A 102 -10.75 -3.47 -2.97
N GLY A 103 -10.99 -3.67 -1.67
CA GLY A 103 -10.21 -3.07 -0.59
C GLY A 103 -9.83 -4.07 0.49
N LEU A 104 -8.61 -3.94 1.03
CA LEU A 104 -8.16 -4.62 2.24
C LEU A 104 -7.55 -3.61 3.20
N ILE A 105 -8.01 -3.66 4.45
CA ILE A 105 -7.33 -2.99 5.57
C ILE A 105 -6.69 -4.05 6.46
N VAL A 106 -5.36 -4.05 6.56
CA VAL A 106 -4.63 -4.89 7.52
C VAL A 106 -4.48 -4.10 8.81
N MET A 107 -5.24 -4.47 9.83
CA MET A 107 -5.25 -3.80 11.13
C MET A 107 -3.96 -4.04 11.91
N GLU A 108 -3.67 -3.16 12.87
CA GLU A 108 -2.50 -3.33 13.76
C GLU A 108 -2.55 -4.71 14.46
N ASP A 109 -1.37 -5.31 14.68
CA ASP A 109 -1.21 -6.65 15.26
C ASP A 109 -1.84 -7.81 14.46
N THR A 110 -2.31 -7.56 13.22
CA THR A 110 -2.82 -8.57 12.28
C THR A 110 -1.89 -8.75 11.08
N GLN A 111 -2.17 -9.74 10.22
CA GLN A 111 -1.29 -10.14 9.12
C GLN A 111 -2.00 -10.31 7.78
N ALA A 112 -1.29 -10.03 6.68
CA ALA A 112 -1.66 -10.42 5.34
C ALA A 112 -0.51 -11.14 4.62
N ILE A 113 -0.82 -12.21 3.90
CA ILE A 113 0.18 -13.08 3.25
C ILE A 113 -0.22 -13.29 1.80
N ASP A 114 0.72 -13.03 0.90
CA ASP A 114 0.56 -13.22 -0.55
C ASP A 114 -0.64 -12.46 -1.14
N THR A 115 -0.90 -11.25 -0.64
CA THR A 115 -1.93 -10.37 -1.19
C THR A 115 -1.54 -9.90 -2.60
N ILE A 116 -2.49 -9.94 -3.53
CA ILE A 116 -2.30 -9.46 -4.90
C ILE A 116 -3.21 -8.27 -5.12
N LEU A 117 -2.63 -7.12 -5.43
CA LEU A 117 -3.32 -5.90 -5.81
C LEU A 117 -3.25 -5.78 -7.33
N ASP A 118 -4.32 -6.17 -8.01
CA ASP A 118 -4.52 -5.99 -9.45
C ASP A 118 -5.07 -4.57 -9.74
N GLU A 119 -5.47 -4.31 -10.98
CA GLU A 119 -5.83 -2.96 -11.44
C GLU A 119 -6.96 -2.31 -10.62
N HIS A 120 -6.73 -1.05 -10.23
CA HIS A 120 -7.61 -0.23 -9.37
C HIS A 120 -7.87 -0.79 -7.97
N ALA A 121 -7.03 -1.70 -7.48
CA ALA A 121 -7.07 -2.17 -6.10
C ALA A 121 -6.43 -1.18 -5.12
N THR A 122 -6.92 -1.17 -3.87
CA THR A 122 -6.29 -0.43 -2.77
C THR A 122 -6.09 -1.33 -1.56
N MET A 123 -4.88 -1.30 -0.99
CA MET A 123 -4.59 -1.92 0.31
C MET A 123 -3.97 -0.91 1.25
N GLN A 124 -4.45 -0.91 2.49
CA GLN A 124 -3.96 -0.06 3.58
C GLN A 124 -3.47 -0.97 4.70
N SER A 125 -2.20 -0.89 5.08
CA SER A 125 -1.58 -1.80 6.04
C SER A 125 -1.11 -1.05 7.28
N LEU A 126 -1.81 -1.22 8.39
CA LEU A 126 -1.38 -0.84 9.74
C LEU A 126 -0.67 -1.99 10.47
N GLY A 127 -0.86 -3.22 10.01
CA GLY A 127 -0.26 -4.43 10.57
C GLY A 127 0.97 -4.91 9.81
N LYS A 128 1.10 -6.23 9.68
CA LYS A 128 2.18 -6.86 8.92
C LYS A 128 1.68 -7.47 7.60
N ASP A 129 2.38 -7.25 6.51
CA ASP A 129 2.17 -7.96 5.26
C ASP A 129 3.45 -8.60 4.71
N THR A 130 3.32 -9.69 3.97
CA THR A 130 4.45 -10.42 3.40
C THR A 130 4.12 -10.93 2.01
N GLY A 131 5.02 -10.69 1.06
CA GLY A 131 4.86 -11.16 -0.32
C GLY A 131 3.81 -10.41 -1.13
N THR A 132 3.37 -9.24 -0.66
CA THR A 132 2.39 -8.38 -1.35
C THR A 132 2.90 -8.01 -2.75
N LYS A 133 2.04 -8.18 -3.76
CA LYS A 133 2.32 -7.83 -5.16
C LYS A 133 1.42 -6.68 -5.58
N VAL A 134 2.02 -5.56 -5.97
CA VAL A 134 1.30 -4.35 -6.38
C VAL A 134 1.45 -4.19 -7.90
N GLN A 135 0.36 -4.43 -8.64
CA GLN A 135 0.35 -4.36 -10.11
C GLN A 135 -0.01 -2.97 -10.62
N ALA A 136 -0.06 -2.83 -11.94
CA ALA A 136 -0.41 -1.58 -12.63
C ALA A 136 -1.71 -0.96 -12.09
N ASN A 137 -1.70 0.36 -11.90
CA ASN A 137 -2.83 1.14 -11.41
C ASN A 137 -3.32 0.79 -9.99
N ALA A 138 -2.62 -0.08 -9.27
CA ALA A 138 -2.93 -0.39 -7.88
C ALA A 138 -2.16 0.51 -6.92
N VAL A 139 -2.77 0.76 -5.75
CA VAL A 139 -2.19 1.61 -4.71
C VAL A 139 -2.09 0.84 -3.40
N TYR A 140 -0.90 0.89 -2.81
CA TYR A 140 -0.60 0.30 -1.52
C TYR A 140 -0.12 1.40 -0.55
N ASP A 141 -0.68 1.44 0.65
CA ASP A 141 -0.27 2.36 1.72
C ASP A 141 0.23 1.56 2.94
N LEU A 142 1.52 1.68 3.28
CA LEU A 142 2.09 1.16 4.53
C LEU A 142 2.04 2.19 5.65
N GLY A 143 1.61 1.75 6.83
CA GLY A 143 1.57 2.54 8.05
C GLY A 143 0.51 3.63 8.06
N ARG A 144 -0.43 3.62 7.11
CA ARG A 144 -1.56 4.56 7.03
C ARG A 144 -2.83 3.81 6.66
N SER A 145 -3.94 4.17 7.31
CA SER A 145 -5.29 3.82 6.90
C SER A 145 -6.17 5.06 6.92
N ASP A 146 -7.06 5.19 5.93
CA ASP A 146 -8.09 6.23 5.83
C ASP A 146 -9.46 5.55 5.79
N GLN A 147 -10.19 5.68 6.89
CA GLN A 147 -11.51 5.09 7.07
C GLN A 147 -12.51 6.21 7.26
N ASN A 148 -13.32 6.45 6.23
CA ASN A 148 -14.34 7.51 6.22
C ASN A 148 -13.78 8.90 6.59
N GLY A 149 -12.59 9.24 6.10
CA GLY A 149 -11.91 10.52 6.36
C GLY A 149 -11.15 10.56 7.69
N SER A 150 -11.17 9.48 8.47
CA SER A 150 -10.35 9.33 9.66
C SER A 150 -9.03 8.64 9.29
N ILE A 151 -7.93 9.38 9.41
CA ILE A 151 -6.60 8.85 9.12
C ILE A 151 -5.98 8.30 10.39
N THR A 152 -5.58 7.03 10.35
CA THR A 152 -4.76 6.38 11.38
C THR A 152 -3.38 6.10 10.81
N TYR A 153 -2.34 6.32 11.61
CA TYR A 153 -0.98 5.89 11.29
C TYR A 153 -0.50 4.83 12.29
N SER A 154 0.34 3.91 11.84
CA SER A 154 1.02 2.96 12.72
C SER A 154 2.50 2.83 12.37
N SER A 155 3.36 3.19 13.33
CA SER A 155 4.81 2.95 13.24
C SER A 155 5.20 1.49 13.49
N LYS A 156 4.24 0.64 13.89
CA LYS A 156 4.44 -0.81 14.03
C LYS A 156 4.23 -1.57 12.72
N ALA A 157 3.70 -0.92 11.69
CA ALA A 157 3.42 -1.56 10.43
C ALA A 157 4.70 -2.09 9.76
N ILE A 158 4.63 -3.28 9.16
CA ILE A 158 5.78 -3.91 8.49
C ILE A 158 5.33 -4.52 7.17
N SER A 159 6.02 -4.21 6.08
CA SER A 159 5.87 -4.95 4.81
C SER A 159 7.17 -5.67 4.46
N GLU A 160 7.10 -6.96 4.17
CA GLU A 160 8.26 -7.81 3.84
C GLU A 160 8.16 -8.39 2.43
N ASN A 161 9.25 -8.29 1.65
CA ASN A 161 9.40 -8.93 0.34
C ASN A 161 8.35 -8.47 -0.70
N MET A 162 8.06 -7.17 -0.71
CA MET A 162 7.10 -6.58 -1.64
C MET A 162 7.64 -6.53 -3.07
N VAL A 163 6.76 -6.76 -4.04
CA VAL A 163 7.05 -6.59 -5.46
C VAL A 163 6.06 -5.62 -6.09
N ILE A 164 6.56 -4.55 -6.70
CA ILE A 164 5.78 -3.50 -7.36
C ILE A 164 6.05 -3.57 -8.87
N ASN A 165 5.01 -3.85 -9.66
CA ASN A 165 5.07 -3.95 -11.11
C ASN A 165 4.13 -2.91 -11.73
N ASN A 166 4.66 -1.75 -12.15
CA ASN A 166 3.85 -0.62 -12.65
C ASN A 166 2.81 -0.07 -11.65
N GLY A 167 2.81 -0.55 -10.41
CA GLY A 167 1.93 -0.09 -9.34
C GLY A 167 2.60 0.97 -8.48
N ARG A 168 1.90 1.37 -7.42
CA ARG A 168 2.39 2.40 -6.50
C ARG A 168 2.31 1.94 -5.05
N ALA A 169 3.43 2.04 -4.33
CA ALA A 169 3.49 1.89 -2.88
C ALA A 169 3.89 3.21 -2.23
N ASN A 170 3.11 3.65 -1.24
CA ASN A 170 3.46 4.76 -0.36
C ASN A 170 3.79 4.21 1.04
N VAL A 171 4.90 4.66 1.61
CA VAL A 171 5.28 4.33 2.99
C VAL A 171 5.11 5.58 3.85
N TRP A 172 4.07 5.59 4.67
CA TRP A 172 3.71 6.72 5.53
C TRP A 172 4.31 6.61 6.92
N ALA A 173 4.36 5.39 7.45
CA ALA A 173 4.99 5.04 8.72
C ALA A 173 5.36 3.54 8.69
N GLY A 174 6.11 3.09 9.68
CA GLY A 174 6.49 1.68 9.80
C GLY A 174 7.74 1.32 9.00
N THR A 175 7.95 0.02 8.76
CA THR A 175 9.17 -0.51 8.15
C THR A 175 8.87 -1.30 6.89
N MET A 176 9.46 -0.92 5.75
CA MET A 176 9.47 -1.73 4.55
C MET A 176 10.80 -2.47 4.44
N VAL A 177 10.73 -3.80 4.37
CA VAL A 177 11.88 -4.71 4.35
C VAL A 177 11.89 -5.46 3.03
N ASN A 178 12.98 -5.35 2.27
CA ASN A 178 13.14 -6.01 0.97
C ASN A 178 12.03 -5.67 -0.03
N VAL A 179 12.28 -4.72 -0.94
CA VAL A 179 11.30 -4.32 -1.96
C VAL A 179 11.94 -4.29 -3.35
N SER A 180 11.19 -4.76 -4.34
CA SER A 180 11.53 -4.66 -5.76
C SER A 180 10.48 -3.83 -6.48
N VAL A 181 10.92 -2.85 -7.27
CA VAL A 181 10.10 -1.93 -8.06
C VAL A 181 10.53 -2.03 -9.51
N ARG A 182 9.58 -2.23 -10.42
CA ARG A 182 9.85 -2.33 -11.86
C ARG A 182 8.71 -1.79 -12.72
N GLY A 183 9.06 -1.52 -13.97
CA GLY A 183 8.20 -0.94 -14.99
C GLY A 183 8.12 0.59 -14.88
N ASN A 184 7.91 1.25 -16.02
CA ASN A 184 7.97 2.71 -16.15
C ASN A 184 6.97 3.46 -15.23
N ASP A 185 5.86 2.82 -14.86
CA ASP A 185 4.86 3.39 -13.98
C ASP A 185 5.02 2.93 -12.52
N GLY A 186 6.02 2.09 -12.25
CA GLY A 186 6.30 1.54 -10.93
C GLY A 186 6.85 2.62 -10.01
N ILE A 187 6.19 2.85 -8.87
CA ILE A 187 6.58 3.88 -7.92
C ILE A 187 6.66 3.31 -6.50
N LEU A 188 7.79 3.53 -5.85
CA LEU A 188 7.92 3.48 -4.39
C LEU A 188 8.13 4.90 -3.87
N GLU A 189 7.25 5.39 -3.01
CA GLU A 189 7.39 6.68 -2.36
C GLU A 189 7.42 6.53 -0.84
N VAL A 190 8.49 6.99 -0.20
CA VAL A 190 8.62 7.04 1.26
C VAL A 190 8.36 8.46 1.70
N MET A 191 7.26 8.63 2.42
CA MET A 191 6.70 9.91 2.82
C MET A 191 7.45 10.50 4.02
N LYS A 192 7.34 11.81 4.21
CA LYS A 192 7.86 12.48 5.39
C LYS A 192 7.18 11.98 6.67
N PRO A 193 7.89 12.00 7.82
CA PRO A 193 7.31 11.60 9.10
C PRO A 193 6.05 12.38 9.44
N GLN A 194 5.07 11.68 10.01
CA GLN A 194 3.85 12.28 10.55
C GLN A 194 4.09 12.74 11.99
N ILE A 195 3.44 13.83 12.41
CA ILE A 195 3.61 14.39 13.76
C ILE A 195 3.31 13.31 14.81
N ASN A 196 4.21 13.14 15.78
CA ASN A 196 4.17 12.13 16.85
C ASN A 196 4.37 10.67 16.42
N TYR A 197 4.68 10.39 15.16
CA TYR A 197 4.99 9.05 14.68
C TYR A 197 6.48 8.92 14.36
N ALA A 198 7.01 7.70 14.54
CA ALA A 198 8.37 7.42 14.11
C ALA A 198 8.48 7.55 12.58
N PRO A 199 9.64 7.99 12.07
CA PRO A 199 9.90 8.00 10.63
C PRO A 199 9.63 6.65 9.97
N ALA A 200 9.20 6.71 8.71
CA ALA A 200 9.21 5.54 7.84
C ALA A 200 10.64 5.00 7.70
N MET A 201 10.76 3.66 7.71
CA MET A 201 12.03 2.97 7.65
C MET A 201 12.12 2.10 6.39
N LEU A 202 13.27 2.14 5.71
CA LEU A 202 13.65 1.14 4.70
C LEU A 202 14.80 0.28 5.21
N VAL A 203 14.64 -1.04 5.08
CA VAL A 203 15.61 -2.01 5.57
C VAL A 203 15.86 -3.09 4.51
N GLY A 204 17.11 -3.51 4.39
CA GLY A 204 17.50 -4.57 3.46
C GLY A 204 17.48 -4.09 2.01
N LYS A 205 17.18 -4.99 1.08
CA LYS A 205 17.36 -4.73 -0.34
C LYS A 205 16.24 -3.84 -0.90
N VAL A 206 16.62 -2.79 -1.63
CA VAL A 206 15.68 -1.94 -2.37
C VAL A 206 16.14 -1.94 -3.82
N VAL A 207 15.45 -2.66 -4.69
CA VAL A 207 15.82 -2.78 -6.11
C VAL A 207 14.81 -2.01 -6.96
N VAL A 208 15.28 -1.07 -7.77
CA VAL A 208 14.45 -0.21 -8.61
C VAL A 208 14.95 -0.32 -10.04
N SER A 209 14.10 -0.81 -10.95
CA SER A 209 14.52 -1.24 -12.28
C SER A 209 13.54 -0.84 -13.38
N GLU A 210 13.92 -1.03 -14.65
CA GLU A 210 13.00 -0.95 -15.80
C GLU A 210 12.22 0.38 -15.88
N GLY A 211 12.90 1.50 -15.65
CA GLY A 211 12.32 2.85 -15.70
C GLY A 211 11.50 3.26 -14.48
N ALA A 212 11.39 2.40 -13.46
CA ALA A 212 10.66 2.70 -12.24
C ALA A 212 11.23 3.91 -11.47
N SER A 213 10.38 4.50 -10.62
CA SER A 213 10.71 5.64 -9.78
C SER A 213 10.74 5.25 -8.30
N PHE A 214 11.81 5.63 -7.63
CA PHE A 214 11.90 5.64 -6.18
C PHE A 214 11.90 7.09 -5.70
N ARG A 215 11.16 7.38 -4.63
CA ARG A 215 11.04 8.73 -4.08
C ARG A 215 11.17 8.68 -2.57
N THR A 216 11.97 9.57 -2.02
CA THR A 216 12.14 9.70 -0.57
C THR A 216 12.02 11.15 -0.17
N HIS A 217 11.18 11.38 0.83
CA HIS A 217 11.00 12.66 1.49
C HIS A 217 12.04 12.87 2.62
N GLY A 218 12.07 14.07 3.19
CA GLY A 218 12.98 14.39 4.28
C GLY A 218 12.72 13.57 5.55
N ALA A 219 13.78 13.33 6.33
CA ALA A 219 13.74 12.69 7.65
C ALA A 219 13.23 11.23 7.69
N VAL A 220 13.41 10.47 6.60
CA VAL A 220 13.19 9.01 6.55
C VAL A 220 14.43 8.25 7.07
N ASP A 221 14.25 7.09 7.72
CA ASP A 221 15.37 6.23 8.13
C ASP A 221 15.66 5.19 7.06
N THR A 222 16.75 5.40 6.34
CA THR A 222 17.22 4.50 5.28
C THR A 222 18.58 3.89 5.59
N GLY A 223 19.09 4.06 6.83
CA GLY A 223 20.47 3.73 7.20
C GLY A 223 20.83 2.26 7.09
N LYS A 224 19.83 1.39 6.95
CA LYS A 224 19.95 -0.06 6.80
C LYS A 224 19.49 -0.56 5.42
N ALA A 225 19.28 0.34 4.46
CA ALA A 225 18.86 0.00 3.11
C ALA A 225 20.06 -0.19 2.17
N ASP A 226 20.03 -1.28 1.42
CA ASP A 226 20.92 -1.57 0.30
C ASP A 226 20.18 -1.26 -1.01
N VAL A 227 20.41 -0.08 -1.58
CA VAL A 227 19.68 0.42 -2.74
C VAL A 227 20.43 0.06 -4.03
N SER A 228 19.73 -0.56 -4.98
CA SER A 228 20.20 -0.86 -6.34
C SER A 228 19.28 -0.21 -7.36
N LEU A 229 19.82 0.68 -8.18
CA LEU A 229 19.11 1.41 -9.23
C LEU A 229 19.60 0.92 -10.61
N GLU A 230 18.70 0.38 -11.43
CA GLU A 230 19.01 -0.23 -12.73
C GLU A 230 18.13 0.37 -13.84
N ASN A 231 18.67 1.26 -14.68
CA ASN A 231 17.89 2.00 -15.68
C ASN A 231 16.64 2.65 -15.04
N SER A 232 16.82 3.34 -13.93
CA SER A 232 15.74 3.84 -13.08
C SER A 232 16.06 5.21 -12.49
N VAL A 233 15.09 5.80 -11.79
CA VAL A 233 15.24 7.13 -11.19
C VAL A 233 14.95 7.08 -9.70
N TRP A 234 15.82 7.69 -8.91
CA TRP A 234 15.55 8.00 -7.51
C TRP A 234 15.49 9.52 -7.29
N THR A 235 14.37 10.02 -6.78
CA THR A 235 14.21 11.42 -6.39
C THR A 235 14.26 11.56 -4.87
N ILE A 236 15.16 12.42 -4.37
CA ILE A 236 15.24 12.84 -2.98
C ILE A 236 14.58 14.21 -2.88
N ILE A 237 13.45 14.28 -2.19
CA ILE A 237 12.64 15.49 -2.05
C ILE A 237 12.96 16.13 -0.70
N ALA A 238 13.46 17.36 -0.74
CA ALA A 238 13.75 18.11 0.46
C ALA A 238 12.49 18.81 0.97
N ASP A 239 11.88 18.29 2.04
CA ASP A 239 10.72 18.92 2.71
C ASP A 239 11.13 20.11 3.59
N ILE A 240 11.86 21.06 3.00
CA ILE A 240 12.42 22.21 3.68
C ILE A 240 11.33 23.26 3.83
N THR A 241 10.92 23.52 5.07
CA THR A 241 9.90 24.53 5.39
C THR A 241 10.47 25.77 6.09
N THR A 242 11.72 25.69 6.59
CA THR A 242 12.42 26.79 7.28
C THR A 242 13.93 26.76 7.01
N THR A 243 14.66 27.82 7.39
CA THR A 243 16.13 27.89 7.27
C THR A 243 16.84 26.95 8.26
N ASN A 244 17.95 26.32 7.85
CA ASN A 244 18.72 25.30 8.59
C ASN A 244 18.03 23.93 8.72
N GLN A 245 17.10 23.60 7.83
CA GLN A 245 16.55 22.24 7.72
C GLN A 245 17.30 21.49 6.62
N ASN A 246 18.34 20.76 7.01
CA ASN A 246 19.05 19.89 6.07
C ASN A 246 18.26 18.59 5.87
N THR A 247 18.17 18.14 4.62
CA THR A 247 17.70 16.79 4.29
C THR A 247 18.90 15.86 4.34
N LEU A 248 18.96 15.03 5.37
CA LEU A 248 20.00 14.00 5.50
C LEU A 248 19.41 12.63 5.18
N LEU A 249 20.04 11.94 4.24
CA LEU A 249 19.68 10.58 3.86
C LEU A 249 20.92 9.68 3.97
N ASN A 250 20.81 8.62 4.74
CA ASN A 250 21.91 7.69 4.98
C ASN A 250 21.52 6.32 4.42
N LEU A 251 22.35 5.71 3.60
CA LEU A 251 22.17 4.36 3.08
C LEU A 251 23.27 3.43 3.59
N ALA A 252 22.97 2.13 3.66
CA ALA A 252 24.04 1.14 3.81
C ALA A 252 24.88 1.10 2.53
N ASN A 253 24.27 0.88 1.37
CA ASN A 253 24.96 0.85 0.08
C ASN A 253 24.09 1.45 -1.03
N LEU A 254 24.73 2.06 -2.03
CA LEU A 254 24.11 2.50 -3.28
C LEU A 254 24.86 1.90 -4.49
N ALA A 255 24.18 1.05 -5.25
CA ALA A 255 24.64 0.53 -6.52
C ALA A 255 23.80 1.13 -7.66
N MET A 256 24.44 1.56 -8.74
CA MET A 256 23.79 2.20 -9.88
C MET A 256 24.23 1.58 -11.21
N SER A 257 23.31 1.39 -12.14
CA SER A 257 23.57 1.01 -13.52
C SER A 257 22.66 1.82 -14.44
N ASP A 258 23.21 2.79 -15.16
CA ASP A 258 22.47 3.69 -16.05
C ASP A 258 21.28 4.40 -15.36
N ALA A 259 21.44 4.74 -14.08
CA ALA A 259 20.39 5.33 -13.26
C ALA A 259 20.63 6.82 -12.95
N ASN A 260 19.57 7.52 -12.54
CA ASN A 260 19.65 8.91 -12.10
C ASN A 260 19.24 9.04 -10.64
N VAL A 261 20.02 9.76 -9.85
CA VAL A 261 19.62 10.30 -8.55
C VAL A 261 19.36 11.78 -8.71
N ILE A 262 18.15 12.23 -8.40
CA ILE A 262 17.71 13.62 -8.51
C ILE A 262 17.51 14.16 -7.09
N MET A 263 18.32 15.14 -6.70
CA MET A 263 18.14 15.90 -5.48
C MET A 263 17.26 17.10 -5.79
N MET A 264 16.03 17.08 -5.28
CA MET A 264 15.00 18.06 -5.58
C MET A 264 14.73 18.95 -4.36
N ASP A 265 14.92 20.26 -4.55
CA ASP A 265 14.58 21.27 -3.55
C ASP A 265 13.16 21.83 -3.80
N GLU A 266 12.39 21.99 -2.73
CA GLU A 266 11.09 22.67 -2.75
C GLU A 266 11.32 24.20 -2.59
N PRO A 267 10.57 25.05 -3.33
CA PRO A 267 10.83 26.48 -3.32
C PRO A 267 10.58 27.08 -1.93
N VAL A 268 11.65 27.46 -1.23
CA VAL A 268 11.55 28.28 -0.02
C VAL A 268 11.21 29.72 -0.43
N THR A 269 10.21 30.35 0.19
CA THR A 269 10.01 31.80 0.08
C THR A 269 11.20 32.53 0.72
N ARG A 270 12.19 32.92 -0.09
CA ARG A 270 13.43 33.56 0.35
C ARG A 270 13.21 35.06 0.58
N SER A 271 12.86 35.47 1.80
CA SER A 271 12.69 36.91 2.11
C SER A 271 13.93 37.62 2.69
N SER A 272 14.93 36.92 3.23
CA SER A 272 16.21 37.54 3.64
C SER A 272 17.16 36.53 4.30
N VAL A 273 18.28 36.13 3.67
CA VAL A 273 19.34 35.45 4.42
C VAL A 273 20.76 35.66 3.87
N THR A 274 21.69 35.88 4.81
CA THR A 274 23.15 35.86 4.64
C THR A 274 23.64 34.46 4.29
N ALA A 275 24.82 34.33 3.65
CA ALA A 275 25.43 33.07 3.17
C ALA A 275 25.65 31.97 4.24
N SER A 276 25.31 32.21 5.51
CA SER A 276 25.43 31.27 6.63
C SER A 276 24.14 30.48 6.92
N ALA A 277 23.16 30.49 6.02
CA ALA A 277 21.84 29.88 6.21
C ALA A 277 21.38 29.08 4.98
N GLU A 278 22.31 28.30 4.42
CA GLU A 278 22.04 27.39 3.30
C GLU A 278 21.43 26.08 3.82
N ASN A 279 20.44 25.55 3.09
CA ASN A 279 19.90 24.22 3.33
C ASN A 279 20.58 23.25 2.36
N PHE A 280 20.98 22.08 2.88
CA PHE A 280 21.65 21.07 2.09
C PHE A 280 20.81 19.79 1.99
N ILE A 281 20.91 19.15 0.82
CA ILE A 281 20.52 17.76 0.64
C ILE A 281 21.81 16.95 0.70
N THR A 282 21.96 16.13 1.72
CA THR A 282 23.13 15.29 1.93
C THR A 282 22.74 13.83 1.80
N LEU A 283 23.35 13.14 0.84
CA LEU A 283 23.29 11.69 0.70
C LEU A 283 24.59 11.07 1.18
N THR A 284 24.51 10.24 2.22
CA THR A 284 25.64 9.48 2.76
C THR A 284 25.42 8.00 2.48
N THR A 285 26.44 7.30 2.01
CA THR A 285 26.41 5.84 1.85
C THR A 285 27.77 5.24 2.23
N ASN A 286 27.80 4.01 2.73
CA ASN A 286 29.08 3.35 3.02
C ASN A 286 29.80 2.95 1.73
N THR A 287 29.05 2.51 0.73
CA THR A 287 29.59 2.12 -0.58
C THR A 287 28.75 2.74 -1.69
N LEU A 288 29.41 3.45 -2.61
CA LEU A 288 28.85 3.88 -3.88
C LEU A 288 29.54 3.11 -5.01
N SER A 289 28.77 2.48 -5.90
CA SER A 289 29.32 1.67 -7.00
C SER A 289 28.51 1.75 -8.30
N GLY A 290 29.16 1.44 -9.42
CA GLY A 290 28.55 1.40 -10.75
C GLY A 290 28.58 2.74 -11.48
N ASN A 291 27.58 3.00 -12.32
CA ASN A 291 27.50 4.20 -13.18
C ASN A 291 26.09 4.82 -13.23
N GLY A 292 26.04 6.14 -13.36
CA GLY A 292 24.81 6.92 -13.44
C GLY A 292 25.06 8.40 -13.16
N ASN A 293 23.98 9.17 -13.02
CA ASN A 293 24.06 10.62 -12.83
C ASN A 293 23.51 11.04 -11.47
N PHE A 294 24.12 12.08 -10.91
CA PHE A 294 23.57 12.86 -9.79
C PHE A 294 23.17 14.22 -10.31
N LEU A 295 21.89 14.53 -10.22
CA LEU A 295 21.29 15.74 -10.75
C LEU A 295 20.71 16.55 -9.59
N TYR A 296 20.78 17.87 -9.71
CA TYR A 296 20.11 18.79 -8.80
C TYR A 296 19.02 19.52 -9.56
N ALA A 297 17.82 19.59 -8.98
CA ALA A 297 16.64 20.17 -9.61
C ALA A 297 15.87 21.07 -8.64
N TYR A 298 15.29 22.14 -9.17
CA TYR A 298 14.33 22.99 -8.46
C TYR A 298 12.92 22.71 -8.98
N ARG A 299 11.96 22.58 -8.06
CA ARG A 299 10.55 22.57 -8.42
C ARG A 299 10.08 24.02 -8.63
N TYR A 300 9.80 24.39 -9.88
CA TYR A 300 9.10 25.65 -10.16
C TYR A 300 7.62 25.48 -9.79
N GLY A 301 7.13 26.37 -8.91
CA GLY A 301 5.71 26.47 -8.56
C GLY A 301 4.90 27.22 -9.60
#